data_AF-A0A060BZX1-F1
#
_entry.id   AF-A0A060BZX1-F1
#
_cell.length_a   1.000
_cell.length_b   1.000
_cell.length_c   1.000
_cell.angle_alpha   90.00
_cell.angle_beta   90.00
_cell.angle_gamma   90.00
#
_symmetry.space_group_name_H-M   'P 1'
#
loop_
_entity.id
_entity.type
_entity.pdbx_description
1 polymer ?
#
loop_
_entity_poly.entity_id
_entity_poly.type
_entity_poly.pdbx_seq_one_letter_code
_entity_poly.pdbx_strand_id
1 'polypeptide(L)'
;ALRLRVQARGGQLRRRDARIEIDGADEVLLLLAAATSYRAPDDVGGDPLEITRRQLAAAAAKSWPELRQAHEAAHRALFERVHIDLGRSDPALAALPTDARVARFADADDPELAALYHQFGRYLLICSSRPGTQPANLQGIWNDL
;
A
#
# COMPACT_ATOMS: atom_id res chain seq x y z
N ALA A 1 -5.21 15.69 -9.04
CA ALA A 1 -4.92 14.94 -10.27
C ALA A 1 -4.63 13.48 -9.92
N LEU A 2 -5.19 12.56 -10.70
CA LEU A 2 -4.91 11.11 -10.65
C LEU A 2 -4.37 10.71 -12.03
N ARG A 3 -3.30 9.92 -12.07
CA ARG A 3 -2.67 9.49 -13.31
C ARG A 3 -2.25 8.03 -13.20
N LEU A 4 -2.64 7.24 -14.20
CA LEU A 4 -2.24 5.85 -14.38
C LEU A 4 -1.29 5.77 -15.58
N ARG A 5 -0.17 5.08 -15.40
CA ARG A 5 0.72 4.63 -16.48
C ARG A 5 0.72 3.11 -16.51
N VAL A 6 0.52 2.56 -17.69
CA VAL A 6 0.47 1.11 -17.92
C VAL A 6 1.68 0.72 -18.77
N GLN A 7 2.43 -0.28 -18.32
CA GLN A 7 3.54 -0.88 -19.04
C GLN A 7 3.24 -2.37 -19.21
N ALA A 8 3.23 -2.87 -20.44
CA ALA A 8 2.98 -4.26 -20.74
C ALA A 8 4.23 -4.90 -21.37
N ARG A 9 4.52 -6.15 -21.00
CA ARG A 9 5.48 -7.02 -21.72
C ARG A 9 4.67 -7.98 -22.59
N GLY A 10 4.96 -7.98 -23.89
CA GLY A 10 4.17 -8.72 -24.86
C GLY A 10 2.80 -8.09 -25.10
N GLY A 11 2.02 -8.69 -26.00
CA GLY A 11 0.67 -8.27 -26.31
C GLY A 11 0.54 -6.89 -26.96
N GLN A 12 -0.68 -6.35 -26.91
CA GLN A 12 -1.03 -5.04 -27.42
C GLN A 12 -1.73 -4.21 -26.36
N LEU A 13 -1.37 -2.93 -26.27
CA LEU A 13 -2.01 -1.94 -25.42
C LEU A 13 -2.73 -0.91 -26.28
N ARG A 14 -4.02 -0.71 -26.02
CA ARG A 14 -4.86 0.26 -26.74
C ARG A 14 -5.58 1.15 -25.73
N ARG A 15 -5.56 2.46 -25.95
CA ARG A 15 -6.43 3.38 -25.23
C ARG A 15 -7.70 3.58 -26.04
N ARG A 16 -8.86 3.28 -25.47
CA ARG A 16 -10.19 3.58 -26.04
C ARG A 16 -10.93 4.51 -25.11
N ASP A 17 -11.07 5.77 -25.49
CA ASP A 17 -11.73 6.80 -24.68
C ASP A 17 -11.18 6.87 -23.23
N ALA A 18 -12.02 6.48 -22.27
CA ALA A 18 -11.74 6.41 -20.84
C ALA A 18 -11.20 5.05 -20.36
N ARG A 19 -10.93 4.11 -21.27
CA ARG A 19 -10.47 2.74 -20.97
C ARG A 19 -9.09 2.48 -21.56
N ILE A 20 -8.36 1.59 -20.89
CA ILE A 20 -7.13 0.98 -21.40
C ILE A 20 -7.42 -0.50 -21.60
N GLU A 21 -7.29 -0.97 -22.83
CA GLU A 21 -7.42 -2.37 -23.22
C GLU A 21 -6.04 -2.97 -23.39
N ILE A 22 -5.85 -4.16 -22.82
CA ILE A 22 -4.60 -4.91 -22.91
C ILE A 22 -4.97 -6.32 -23.37
N ASP A 23 -4.37 -6.77 -24.47
CA ASP A 23 -4.66 -8.05 -25.10
C ASP A 23 -3.37 -8.85 -25.31
N GLY A 24 -3.35 -10.11 -24.87
CA GLY A 24 -2.22 -11.03 -25.08
C GLY A 24 -0.90 -10.63 -24.40
N ALA A 25 -0.92 -9.83 -23.32
CA ALA A 25 0.28 -9.48 -22.57
C ALA A 25 0.71 -10.59 -21.60
N ASP A 26 2.02 -10.81 -21.47
CA ASP A 26 2.60 -11.76 -20.50
C ASP A 26 2.64 -11.17 -19.08
N GLU A 27 2.80 -9.84 -19.01
CA GLU A 27 2.90 -9.09 -17.75
C GLU A 27 2.40 -7.67 -17.94
N VAL A 28 1.74 -7.12 -16.92
CA VAL A 28 1.28 -5.74 -16.88
C VAL A 28 1.71 -5.10 -15.57
N LEU A 29 2.45 -4.01 -15.65
CA LEU A 29 2.79 -3.14 -14.53
C LEU A 29 1.93 -1.87 -14.58
N LEU A 30 1.16 -1.66 -13.52
CA LEU A 30 0.34 -0.47 -13.31
C LEU A 30 1.04 0.47 -12.33
N LEU A 31 1.38 1.68 -12.79
CA LEU A 31 1.97 2.72 -11.97
C LEU A 31 0.94 3.83 -11.76
N LEU A 32 0.55 4.05 -10.51
CA LEU A 32 -0.46 5.04 -10.13
C LEU A 32 0.18 6.17 -9.34
N ALA A 33 -0.16 7.41 -9.66
CA ALA A 33 0.21 8.59 -8.88
C ALA A 33 -0.99 9.52 -8.71
N ALA A 34 -1.14 10.06 -7.50
CA ALA A 34 -2.17 11.02 -7.16
C ALA A 34 -1.54 12.20 -6.39
N ALA A 35 -2.02 13.41 -6.66
CA ALA A 35 -1.61 14.62 -5.96
C ALA A 35 -2.75 15.66 -5.97
N THR A 36 -2.76 16.55 -5.00
CA THR A 36 -3.62 17.75 -4.98
C THR A 36 -2.75 19.00 -5.12
N SER A 37 -3.37 20.18 -5.17
CA SER A 37 -2.63 21.45 -5.13
C SER A 37 -2.22 21.86 -3.72
N TYR A 38 -2.65 21.13 -2.68
CA TYR A 38 -2.34 21.43 -1.28
C TYR A 38 -0.84 21.29 -1.01
N ARG A 39 -0.26 22.29 -0.34
CA ARG A 39 1.11 22.28 0.20
C ARG A 39 1.10 22.56 1.71
N ALA A 40 0.28 23.51 2.14
CA ALA A 40 0.09 23.91 3.54
C ALA A 40 -1.33 24.47 3.74
N PRO A 41 -1.81 24.69 4.98
CA PRO A 41 -3.15 25.23 5.25
C PRO A 41 -3.47 26.55 4.54
N ASP A 42 -2.45 27.37 4.31
CA ASP A 42 -2.50 28.67 3.65
C ASP A 42 -1.86 28.68 2.24
N ASP A 43 -1.40 27.51 1.75
CA ASP A 43 -0.80 27.35 0.43
C ASP A 43 -1.42 26.18 -0.35
N VAL A 44 -2.23 26.54 -1.34
CA VAL A 44 -2.85 25.62 -2.31
C VAL A 44 -2.33 25.84 -3.75
N GLY A 45 -1.12 26.39 -3.89
CA GLY A 45 -0.48 26.69 -5.17
C GLY A 45 0.30 25.52 -5.80
N GLY A 46 0.10 24.29 -5.34
CA GLY A 46 0.69 23.10 -5.94
C GLY A 46 0.18 22.84 -7.35
N ASP A 47 1.07 22.32 -8.22
CA ASP A 47 0.68 21.80 -9.54
C ASP A 47 0.57 20.27 -9.48
N PRO A 48 -0.64 19.72 -9.29
CA PRO A 48 -0.82 18.28 -9.18
C PRO A 48 -0.57 17.54 -10.50
N LEU A 49 -0.71 18.19 -11.66
CA LEU A 49 -0.41 17.58 -12.95
C LEU A 49 1.09 17.38 -13.10
N GLU A 50 1.87 18.36 -12.69
CA GLU A 50 3.32 18.28 -12.70
C GLU A 50 3.86 17.25 -11.70
N ILE A 51 3.35 17.28 -10.47
CA ILE A 51 3.76 16.34 -9.41
C ILE A 51 3.56 14.89 -9.87
N THR A 52 2.36 14.55 -10.37
CA THR A 52 2.05 13.19 -10.81
C THR A 52 2.86 12.78 -12.04
N ARG A 53 3.11 13.71 -12.99
CA ARG A 53 3.95 13.46 -14.16
C ARG A 53 5.39 13.11 -13.78
N ARG A 54 5.98 13.89 -12.86
CA ARG A 54 7.34 13.65 -12.35
C ARG A 54 7.45 12.33 -11.60
N GLN A 55 6.50 12.03 -10.71
CA GLN A 55 6.47 10.78 -9.94
C GLN A 55 6.41 9.56 -10.86
N LEU A 56 5.54 9.56 -11.87
CA LEU A 56 5.43 8.44 -12.80
C LEU A 56 6.62 8.34 -13.76
N ALA A 57 7.24 9.46 -14.15
CA ALA A 57 8.46 9.42 -14.94
C ALA A 57 9.61 8.74 -14.17
N ALA A 58 9.78 9.10 -12.89
CA ALA A 58 10.79 8.50 -12.02
C ALA A 58 10.53 7.02 -11.73
N ALA A 59 9.26 6.63 -11.49
CA ALA A 59 8.88 5.24 -11.24
C ALA A 59 9.08 4.37 -12.49
N ALA A 60 8.66 4.86 -13.66
CA ALA A 60 8.73 4.12 -14.92
C ALA A 60 10.15 3.92 -15.48
N ALA A 61 11.13 4.65 -14.94
CA ALA A 61 12.54 4.45 -15.26
C ALA A 61 13.17 3.26 -14.50
N LYS A 62 12.41 2.62 -13.60
CA LYS A 62 12.84 1.47 -12.81
C LYS A 62 12.06 0.23 -13.23
N SER A 63 12.71 -0.92 -13.15
CA SER A 63 12.08 -2.23 -13.31
C SER A 63 11.23 -2.60 -12.09
N TRP A 64 10.30 -3.55 -12.26
CA TRP A 64 9.50 -4.08 -11.16
C TRP A 64 10.36 -4.61 -9.98
N PRO A 65 11.42 -5.42 -10.21
CA PRO A 65 12.28 -5.88 -9.12
C PRO A 65 12.92 -4.73 -8.32
N GLU A 66 13.38 -3.67 -8.99
CA GLU A 66 13.96 -2.50 -8.31
C GLU A 66 12.93 -1.73 -7.49
N LEU A 67 11.73 -1.52 -8.04
CA LEU A 67 10.62 -0.87 -7.32
C LEU A 67 10.24 -1.66 -6.07
N ARG A 68 10.10 -2.98 -6.22
CA ARG A 68 9.76 -3.90 -5.14
C ARG A 68 10.84 -3.92 -4.06
N GLN A 69 12.10 -4.10 -4.44
CA GLN A 69 13.22 -4.14 -3.49
C GLN A 69 13.32 -2.82 -2.70
N ALA A 70 13.19 -1.67 -3.36
CA ALA A 70 13.22 -0.38 -2.70
C ALA A 70 12.04 -0.20 -1.72
N HIS A 71 10.85 -0.64 -2.10
CA HIS A 71 9.67 -0.64 -1.22
C HIS A 71 9.87 -1.53 0.01
N GLU A 72 10.27 -2.79 -0.19
CA GLU A 72 10.49 -3.75 0.89
C GLU A 72 11.55 -3.25 1.86
N ALA A 73 12.69 -2.76 1.37
CA ALA A 73 13.75 -2.22 2.21
C ALA A 73 13.28 -1.03 3.06
N ALA A 74 12.55 -0.08 2.46
CA ALA A 74 12.05 1.10 3.16
C ALA A 74 10.99 0.74 4.22
N HIS A 75 10.12 -0.23 3.93
CA HIS A 75 9.12 -0.71 4.89
C HIS A 75 9.76 -1.51 6.03
N ARG A 76 10.62 -2.49 5.70
CA ARG A 76 11.32 -3.34 6.69
C ARG A 76 12.16 -2.54 7.67
N ALA A 77 12.83 -1.49 7.20
CA ALA A 77 13.62 -0.59 8.05
C ALA A 77 12.81 0.06 9.19
N LEU A 78 11.48 0.13 9.07
CA LEU A 78 10.57 0.58 10.13
C LEU A 78 9.90 -0.59 10.84
N PHE A 79 9.38 -1.54 10.06
CA PHE A 79 8.55 -2.64 10.58
C PHE A 79 9.36 -3.63 11.42
N GLU A 80 10.58 -3.99 11.01
CA GLU A 80 11.38 -5.04 11.68
C GLU A 80 12.04 -4.56 13.00
N ARG A 81 11.88 -3.28 13.37
CA ARG A 81 12.43 -2.73 14.62
C ARG A 81 11.82 -3.33 15.89
N VAL A 82 10.63 -3.91 15.79
CA VAL A 82 9.92 -4.49 16.94
C VAL A 82 9.44 -5.89 16.55
N HIS A 83 9.89 -6.86 17.32
CA HIS A 83 9.39 -8.22 17.30
C HIS A 83 8.65 -8.50 18.61
N ILE A 84 7.53 -9.22 18.53
CA ILE A 84 6.75 -9.62 19.69
C ILE A 84 6.37 -11.09 19.51
N ASP A 85 6.59 -11.87 20.55
CA ASP A 85 6.20 -13.27 20.66
C ASP A 85 5.41 -13.41 21.96
N LEU A 86 4.15 -13.81 21.85
CA LEU A 86 3.23 -13.98 22.97
C LEU A 86 2.93 -15.46 23.24
N GLY A 87 3.63 -16.37 22.57
CA GLY A 87 3.36 -17.80 22.60
C GLY A 87 2.73 -18.33 21.32
N ARG A 88 2.34 -19.60 21.36
CA ARG A 88 1.78 -20.34 20.22
C ARG A 88 0.31 -20.59 20.42
N SER A 89 -0.47 -20.39 19.37
CA SER A 89 -1.89 -20.72 19.37
C SER A 89 -2.06 -22.20 19.02
N ASP A 90 -3.23 -22.76 19.32
CA ASP A 90 -3.59 -24.10 18.83
C ASP A 90 -3.42 -24.17 17.29
N PRO A 91 -2.76 -25.20 16.73
CA PRO A 91 -2.52 -25.28 15.29
C PRO A 91 -3.78 -25.26 14.42
N ALA A 92 -4.89 -25.83 14.89
CA ALA A 92 -6.15 -25.81 14.14
C ALA A 92 -6.77 -24.42 14.14
N LEU A 93 -6.60 -23.65 15.22
CA LEU A 93 -6.99 -22.24 15.30
C LEU A 93 -6.10 -21.35 14.42
N ALA A 94 -4.78 -21.52 14.48
CA ALA A 94 -3.81 -20.74 13.70
C ALA A 94 -3.95 -20.95 12.18
N ALA A 95 -4.46 -22.10 11.74
CA ALA A 95 -4.72 -22.41 10.34
C ALA A 95 -5.99 -21.73 9.78
N LEU A 96 -6.84 -21.14 10.62
CA LEU A 96 -8.05 -20.45 10.17
C LEU A 96 -7.71 -19.10 9.50
N PRO A 97 -8.56 -18.66 8.55
CA PRO A 97 -8.56 -17.27 8.07
C PRO A 97 -8.68 -16.25 9.21
N THR A 98 -8.07 -15.08 9.05
CA THR A 98 -8.00 -14.04 10.11
C THR A 98 -9.38 -13.61 10.60
N ASP A 99 -10.38 -13.51 9.73
CA ASP A 99 -11.77 -13.18 10.08
C ASP A 99 -12.39 -14.23 11.01
N ALA A 100 -12.16 -15.52 10.73
CA ALA A 100 -12.63 -16.62 11.57
C ALA A 100 -11.90 -16.67 12.93
N ARG A 101 -10.60 -16.32 12.97
CA ARG A 101 -9.85 -16.19 14.22
C ARG A 101 -10.38 -15.06 15.09
N VAL A 102 -10.62 -13.89 14.50
CA VAL A 102 -11.22 -12.73 15.19
C VAL A 102 -12.60 -13.07 15.76
N ALA A 103 -13.45 -13.74 14.98
CA ALA A 103 -14.79 -14.13 15.41
C ALA A 103 -14.80 -15.08 16.62
N ARG A 104 -13.70 -15.82 16.85
CA ARG A 104 -13.56 -16.79 17.95
C ARG A 104 -12.69 -16.28 19.11
N PHE A 105 -12.12 -15.08 19.00
CA PHE A 105 -11.08 -14.60 19.93
C PHE A 105 -11.57 -14.51 21.39
N ALA A 106 -12.86 -14.25 21.62
CA ALA A 106 -13.42 -14.20 22.97
C ALA A 106 -13.47 -15.58 23.66
N ASP A 107 -13.55 -16.66 22.86
CA ASP A 107 -13.77 -18.03 23.34
C ASP A 107 -12.52 -18.92 23.20
N ALA A 108 -11.43 -18.41 22.63
CA ALA A 108 -10.22 -19.15 22.33
C ALA A 108 -8.95 -18.37 22.72
N ASP A 109 -7.93 -19.08 23.20
CA ASP A 109 -6.61 -18.51 23.50
C ASP A 109 -5.78 -18.44 22.21
N ASP A 110 -5.71 -17.24 21.61
CA ASP A 110 -5.02 -16.98 20.35
C ASP A 110 -3.90 -15.91 20.51
N PRO A 111 -2.77 -16.26 21.17
CA PRO A 111 -1.67 -15.33 21.40
C PRO A 111 -1.02 -14.84 20.09
N GLU A 112 -1.02 -15.64 19.02
CA GLU A 112 -0.47 -15.20 17.72
C GLU A 112 -1.38 -14.17 17.05
N LEU A 113 -2.71 -14.21 17.26
CA LEU A 113 -3.62 -13.16 16.77
C LEU A 113 -3.42 -11.87 17.56
N ALA A 114 -3.21 -11.95 18.87
CA ALA A 114 -2.86 -10.77 19.68
C ALA A 114 -1.54 -10.13 19.20
N ALA A 115 -0.52 -10.96 18.92
CA ALA A 115 0.75 -10.50 18.33
C ALA A 115 0.54 -9.88 16.94
N LEU A 116 -0.28 -10.50 16.08
CA LEU A 116 -0.65 -9.97 14.77
C LEU A 116 -1.35 -8.61 14.88
N TYR A 117 -2.30 -8.45 15.82
CA TYR A 117 -3.04 -7.21 16.01
C TYR A 117 -2.14 -6.06 16.47
N HIS A 118 -1.19 -6.34 17.38
CA HIS A 118 -0.16 -5.37 17.76
C HIS A 118 0.69 -4.95 16.54
N GLN A 119 1.15 -5.90 15.75
CA GLN A 119 1.92 -5.59 14.54
C GLN A 119 1.08 -4.86 13.47
N PHE A 120 -0.21 -5.15 13.39
CA PHE A 120 -1.12 -4.47 12.47
C PHE A 120 -1.25 -2.98 12.80
N GLY A 121 -1.32 -2.60 14.08
CA GLY A 121 -1.28 -1.19 14.48
C GLY A 121 -0.02 -0.46 14.00
N ARG A 122 1.16 -1.12 14.11
CA ARG A 122 2.42 -0.57 13.59
C ARG A 122 2.41 -0.46 12.07
N TYR A 123 1.91 -1.48 11.38
CA TYR A 123 1.72 -1.47 9.93
C TYR A 123 0.85 -0.29 9.48
N LEU A 124 -0.32 -0.10 10.09
CA LEU A 124 -1.25 0.98 9.77
C LEU A 124 -0.60 2.35 9.94
N LEU A 125 0.16 2.56 11.03
CA LEU A 125 0.86 3.83 11.25
C LEU A 125 1.96 4.07 10.20
N ILE A 126 2.77 3.05 9.88
CA ILE A 126 3.79 3.14 8.82
C ILE A 126 3.15 3.48 7.47
N CYS A 127 1.97 2.95 7.18
CA CYS A 127 1.29 3.14 5.90
C CYS A 127 0.48 4.44 5.80
N SER A 128 0.13 5.09 6.91
CA SER A 128 -0.72 6.29 6.92
C SER A 128 -0.03 7.57 7.39
N SER A 129 1.12 7.49 8.08
CA SER A 129 1.77 8.65 8.70
C SER A 129 3.28 8.61 8.56
N ARG A 130 3.81 8.99 7.38
CA ARG A 130 5.24 9.04 7.08
C ARG A 130 5.79 10.46 7.19
N PRO A 131 7.10 10.64 7.47
CA PRO A 131 7.71 11.96 7.38
C PRO A 131 7.44 12.60 6.01
N GLY A 132 6.94 13.84 6.02
CA GLY A 132 6.51 14.55 4.81
C GLY A 132 5.06 14.29 4.35
N THR A 133 4.29 13.45 5.05
CA THR A 133 2.84 13.31 4.85
C THR A 133 2.04 14.05 5.91
N GLN A 134 0.73 14.11 5.76
CA GLN A 134 -0.18 14.53 6.83
C GLN A 134 -0.25 13.46 7.92
N PRO A 135 -0.61 13.84 9.16
CA PRO A 135 -0.90 12.87 10.22
C PRO A 135 -2.12 12.00 9.86
N ALA A 136 -2.14 10.76 10.37
CA ALA A 136 -3.27 9.85 10.25
C ALA A 136 -4.54 10.47 10.87
N ASN A 137 -5.67 10.44 10.14
CA ASN A 137 -6.97 10.89 10.65
C ASN A 137 -7.75 9.71 11.29
N LEU A 138 -9.06 9.88 11.54
CA LEU A 138 -9.94 8.85 12.15
C LEU A 138 -9.94 7.50 11.41
N GLN A 139 -9.58 7.51 10.13
CA GLN A 139 -9.52 6.33 9.26
C GLN A 139 -8.12 6.15 8.66
N GLY A 140 -7.09 6.77 9.26
CA GLY A 140 -5.75 6.81 8.68
C GLY A 140 -5.73 7.62 7.38
N ILE A 141 -5.77 6.91 6.24
CA ILE A 141 -5.89 7.47 4.89
C ILE A 141 -6.94 6.73 4.04
N TRP A 142 -7.71 5.81 4.63
CA TRP A 142 -8.60 4.89 3.92
C TRP A 142 -10.05 5.28 4.11
N ASN A 143 -10.66 5.86 3.07
CA ASN A 143 -12.07 6.27 3.04
C ASN A 143 -12.65 5.99 1.64
N ASP A 144 -13.87 5.47 1.57
CA ASP A 144 -14.58 5.10 0.33
C ASP A 144 -15.60 6.15 -0.16
N LEU A 145 -15.87 7.16 0.68
CA LEU A 145 -16.79 8.27 0.39
C LEU A 145 -16.19 9.33 -0.56
#